data_AF-A0A6B3SMZ5-F1
#
_entry.id   AF-A0A6B3SMZ5-F1
#
_cell.length_a   1.000
_cell.length_b   1.000
_cell.length_c   1.000
_cell.angle_alpha   90.00
_cell.angle_beta   90.00
_cell.angle_gamma   90.00
#
_symmetry.space_group_name_H-M   'P 1'
#
loop_
_entity.id
_entity.type
_entity.pdbx_description
1 polymer ?
#
loop_
_entity_poly.entity_id
_entity_poly.type
_entity_poly.pdbx_seq_one_letter_code
_entity_poly.pdbx_strand_id
1 'polypeptide(L)' 'MAQGRKWVVLANKSIATKVATMSEAAREHFEERAGMLEFEGGMARAAAELLALEQTEQVFGKQESAFAF' A
#
# COMPACT_ATOMS: atom_id res chain seq x y z
N MET A 1 -0.29 1.75 -25.88
CA MET A 1 -0.31 0.96 -24.63
C MET A 1 0.32 1.79 -23.54
N ALA A 2 -0.47 2.30 -22.59
CA ALA A 2 -0.06 2.81 -21.27
C ALA A 2 -1.30 3.47 -20.63
N GLN A 3 -2.15 2.67 -19.98
CA GLN A 3 -3.22 3.22 -19.17
C GLN A 3 -2.59 3.73 -17.87
N GLY A 4 -2.42 5.06 -17.79
CA GLY A 4 -1.82 5.73 -16.65
C GLY A 4 -2.68 5.55 -15.41
N ARG A 5 -2.34 4.56 -14.57
CA ARG A 5 -2.94 4.43 -13.24
C ARG A 5 -2.27 5.45 -12.32
N LYS A 6 -3.02 6.49 -11.98
CA LYS A 6 -2.62 7.60 -11.09
C LYS A 6 -2.69 7.11 -9.64
N TRP A 7 -1.76 6.22 -9.27
CA TRP A 7 -1.61 5.82 -7.87
C TRP A 7 -1.14 7.01 -7.04
N VAL A 8 -1.54 7.02 -5.77
CA VAL A 8 -1.14 8.09 -4.84
C VAL A 8 0.37 8.03 -4.63
N VAL A 9 1.02 9.20 -4.63
CA VAL A 9 2.44 9.29 -4.29
C VAL A 9 2.59 8.94 -2.82
N LEU A 10 3.29 7.85 -2.53
CA LEU A 10 3.54 7.38 -1.17
C LEU A 10 4.46 8.36 -0.44
N ALA A 11 4.10 8.73 0.78
CA ALA A 11 4.97 9.53 1.63
C ALA A 11 6.18 8.71 2.12
N ASN A 12 5.96 7.42 2.39
CA ASN A 12 7.00 6.49 2.77
C ASN A 12 7.56 5.74 1.55
N LYS A 13 8.74 6.17 1.08
CA LYS A 13 9.39 5.55 -0.08
C LYS A 13 9.90 4.14 0.20
N SER A 14 10.14 3.77 1.45
CA SER A 14 10.67 2.44 1.82
C SER A 14 9.70 1.31 1.51
N ILE A 15 8.39 1.60 1.45
CA ILE A 15 7.36 0.61 1.13
C ILE A 15 6.92 0.63 -0.34
N ALA A 16 7.46 1.57 -1.14
CA ALA A 16 6.99 1.79 -2.51
C ALA A 16 7.17 0.58 -3.41
N THR A 17 8.30 -0.12 -3.29
CA THR A 17 8.54 -1.36 -4.04
C THR A 17 7.52 -2.44 -3.68
N LYS A 18 7.17 -2.56 -2.40
CA LYS A 18 6.25 -3.60 -1.91
C LYS A 18 4.80 -3.34 -2.33
N VAL A 19 4.36 -2.08 -2.26
CA VAL A 19 3.04 -1.66 -2.78
C VAL A 19 2.99 -1.76 -4.32
N ALA A 20 4.13 -1.58 -5.01
CA ALA A 20 4.22 -1.76 -6.46
C ALA A 20 4.03 -3.22 -6.91
N THR A 21 4.40 -4.19 -6.08
CA THR A 21 4.24 -5.63 -6.37
C THR A 21 2.89 -6.20 -5.90
N MET A 22 2.06 -5.41 -5.23
CA MET A 22 0.71 -5.83 -4.83
C MET A 22 -0.22 -6.02 -6.03
N SER A 23 -1.21 -6.88 -5.88
CA SER A 23 -2.33 -6.96 -6.83
C SER A 23 -3.12 -5.64 -6.81
N GLU A 24 -3.92 -5.39 -7.85
CA GLU A 24 -4.76 -4.19 -7.92
C GLU A 24 -5.67 -4.06 -6.69
N ALA A 25 -6.41 -5.13 -6.36
CA ALA A 25 -7.30 -5.16 -5.19
C ALA A 25 -6.57 -4.93 -3.86
N ALA A 26 -5.36 -5.49 -3.68
CA ALA A 26 -4.57 -5.26 -2.48
C ALA A 26 -4.07 -3.81 -2.40
N ARG A 27 -3.71 -3.22 -3.54
CA ARG A 27 -3.26 -1.84 -3.61
C ARG A 27 -4.39 -0.83 -3.38
N GLU A 28 -5.59 -1.09 -3.91
CA GLU A 28 -6.78 -0.30 -3.62
C GLU A 28 -7.11 -0.33 -2.13
N HIS A 29 -7.12 -1.52 -1.52
CA HIS A 29 -7.33 -1.68 -0.09
C HIS A 29 -6.30 -0.91 0.73
N PHE A 30 -5.02 -0.98 0.35
CA PHE A 30 -3.95 -0.21 0.96
C PHE A 30 -4.22 1.30 0.90
N GLU A 31 -4.59 1.84 -0.26
CA GLU A 31 -4.81 3.27 -0.44
C GLU A 31 -6.00 3.77 0.40
N GLU A 32 -7.10 3.01 0.43
CA GLU A 32 -8.26 3.30 1.26
C GLU A 32 -7.89 3.27 2.76
N ARG A 33 -7.19 2.23 3.21
CA ARG A 33 -6.76 2.13 4.62
C ARG A 33 -5.79 3.24 5.01
N ALA A 34 -4.84 3.59 4.15
CA ALA A 34 -3.91 4.68 4.41
C ALA A 34 -4.65 6.02 4.53
N GLY A 35 -5.66 6.27 3.68
CA GLY A 35 -6.51 7.46 3.75
C GLY A 35 -7.34 7.52 5.03
N MET A 36 -8.00 6.42 5.42
CA MET A 36 -8.78 6.36 6.66
C MET A 36 -7.91 6.61 7.89
N LEU A 37 -6.74 5.96 7.97
CA LEU A 37 -5.83 6.11 9.12
C LEU A 37 -5.26 7.53 9.24
N GLU A 38 -5.01 8.20 8.11
CA GLU A 38 -4.56 9.59 8.10
C GLU A 38 -5.68 10.55 8.53
N PHE A 39 -6.87 10.43 7.92
CA PHE A 39 -7.96 11.39 8.15
C PHE A 39 -8.70 11.14 9.47
N GLU A 40 -9.12 9.90 9.73
CA GLU A 40 -9.91 9.54 10.91
C GLU A 40 -9.01 9.23 12.10
N GLY A 41 -7.86 8.58 11.86
CA GLY A 41 -6.89 8.24 12.90
C GLY A 41 -5.99 9.41 13.31
N GLY A 42 -6.02 10.53 12.57
CA GLY A 42 -5.13 11.68 12.81
C GLY A 42 -3.64 11.33 12.68
N MET A 43 -3.31 10.23 12.01
CA MET A 43 -1.93 9.77 11.87
C MET A 43 -1.21 10.56 10.77
N ALA A 44 0.09 10.77 10.94
CA ALA A 44 0.91 11.28 9.85
C ALA A 44 0.89 10.29 8.68
N ARG A 45 0.79 10.80 7.44
CA ARG A 45 0.70 9.98 6.22
C ARG A 45 1.68 8.81 6.18
N ALA A 46 2.96 9.04 6.47
CA ALA A 46 3.98 8.01 6.44
C ALA A 46 3.77 6.89 7.48
N ALA A 47 3.18 7.19 8.64
CA ALA A 47 2.82 6.21 9.66
C ALA A 47 1.53 5.48 9.30
N ALA A 48 0.53 6.20 8.78
CA ALA A 48 -0.70 5.63 8.25
C ALA A 48 -0.43 4.60 7.16
N GLU A 49 0.49 4.92 6.23
CA GLU A 49 0.90 4.00 5.16
C GLU A 49 1.59 2.73 5.69
N LEU A 50 2.43 2.81 6.73
CA LEU A 50 3.04 1.61 7.32
C LEU A 50 2.00 0.68 7.93
N LEU A 51 1.06 1.24 8.69
CA LEU A 51 0.02 0.45 9.33
C LEU A 51 -1.00 -0.07 8.31
N ALA A 52 -1.34 0.72 7.29
CA ALA A 52 -2.18 0.28 6.18
C ALA A 52 -1.54 -0.88 5.42
N LEU A 53 -0.23 -0.85 5.21
CA LEU A 53 0.49 -1.95 4.58
C LEU A 53 0.39 -3.22 5.44
N GLU A 54 0.66 -3.14 6.74
CA GLU A 54 0.54 -4.30 7.64
C GLU A 54 -0.88 -4.90 7.62
N GLN A 55 -1.91 -4.05 7.68
CA GLN A 55 -3.32 -4.50 7.61
C GLN A 55 -3.66 -5.11 6.26
N THR A 56 -3.14 -4.54 5.17
CA THR A 56 -3.33 -5.08 3.82
C THR A 56 -2.69 -6.46 3.70
N GLU A 57 -1.50 -6.67 4.28
CA GLU A 57 -0.83 -7.98 4.32
C GLU A 57 -1.58 -9.01 5.18
N GLN A 58 -2.33 -8.57 6.19
CA GLN A 58 -3.21 -9.47 6.97
C GLN A 58 -4.42 -9.94 6.17
N VAL A 59 -4.97 -9.08 5.30
CA VAL A 59 -6.16 -9.39 4.49
C VAL A 59 -5.83 -10.18 3.23
N PHE A 60 -4.78 -9.79 2.52
CA PHE A 60 -4.41 -10.38 1.22
C PHE A 60 -3.26 -11.39 1.33
N GLY A 61 -2.70 -11.57 2.52
CA GLY A 61 -1.48 -12.34 2.75
C GLY A 61 -0.22 -11.50 2.53
N LYS A 62 0.90 -11.97 3.08
CA LYS A 62 2.21 -11.41 2.73
C LYS A 62 2.46 -11.74 1.26
N GLN A 63 2.50 -10.70 0.44
CA GLN A 63 3.04 -10.82 -0.91
C GLN A 63 4.54 -11.04 -0.77
N GLU A 64 4.94 -12.28 -0.50
CA GLU A 64 6.33 -12.68 -0.59
C GLU A 64 6.74 -12.51 -2.04
N SER A 65 7.79 -11.73 -2.26
CA SER A 65 8.45 -11.61 -3.55
C SER A 65 8.77 -13.03 -4.04
N ALA A 66 7.94 -13.56 -4.93
CA ALA A 66 8.26 -14.77 -5.68
C ALA A 66 9.36 -14.42 -6.69
N PHE A 67 10.55 -14.12 -6.18
CA PHE A 67 11.78 -14.19 -6.94
C PHE A 67 12.34 -15.60 -6.67
N ALA A 68 11.70 -16.58 -7.34
CA ALA A 68 12.27 -17.91 -7.47
C ALA A 68 13.44 -17.81 -8.46
N PHE A 69 14.64 -18.19 -8.03
CA PHE A 69 15.76 -18.52 -8.90
C PHE A 69 16.21 -19.95 -8.56
#